data_AF-Q5D1A2-F1
#
_entry.id   AF-Q5D1A2-F1
#
_cell.length_a   1.000
_cell.length_b   1.000
_cell.length_c   1.000
_cell.angle_alpha   90.00
_cell.angle_beta   90.00
_cell.angle_gamma   90.00
#
_symmetry.space_group_name_H-M   'P 1'
#
loop_
_entity.id
_entity.type
_entity.pdbx_description
1 polymer ?
#
loop_
_entity_poly.entity_id
_entity_poly.type
_entity_poly.pdbx_seq_one_letter_code
_entity_poly.pdbx_strand_id
1 'polypeptide(L)'
;EYGVLNNSKYIPTNGNTVGYTFKGIDGLVLGTNYLLAQDRYKYAATGSFAGEVTPQSISNGVQVGAKYDANNIIIGIAYGRTNYREDIVTAPGDDLAGTKQQVNGALSTLGYRFSDLGLLVSLDSGYAKTKNYKDKHEKR
;
A
#
# COMPACT_ATOMS: atom_id res chain seq x y z
N GLU A 1 -10.33 3.56 -2.29
CA GLU A 1 -9.25 3.42 -3.29
C GLU A 1 -9.07 4.73 -4.04
N TYR A 2 -7.86 4.98 -4.55
CA TYR A 2 -7.47 6.27 -5.14
C TYR A 2 -7.35 6.24 -6.66
N GLY A 3 -7.39 5.07 -7.30
CA GLY A 3 -7.49 4.93 -8.76
C GLY A 3 -8.86 4.40 -9.19
N VAL A 4 -9.08 4.30 -10.50
CA VAL A 4 -10.37 3.86 -11.07
C VAL A 4 -10.51 2.35 -11.03
N LEU A 5 -9.42 1.61 -11.24
CA LEU A 5 -9.39 0.15 -11.09
C LEU A 5 -8.92 -0.27 -9.69
N ASN A 6 -9.11 -1.55 -9.34
CA ASN A 6 -8.59 -2.10 -8.09
C ASN A 6 -7.06 -2.05 -8.13
N ASN A 7 -6.48 -1.28 -7.21
CA ASN A 7 -5.06 -0.90 -7.22
C ASN A 7 -4.27 -1.49 -6.03
N SER A 8 -4.86 -2.49 -5.36
CA SER A 8 -4.25 -3.20 -4.23
C SER A 8 -2.86 -3.80 -4.51
N LYS A 9 -2.51 -4.00 -5.79
CA LYS A 9 -1.17 -4.45 -6.23
C LYS A 9 -0.06 -3.42 -5.94
N TYR A 10 -0.36 -2.12 -6.04
CA TYR A 10 0.63 -1.05 -5.88
C TYR A 10 0.69 -0.55 -4.45
N ILE A 11 -0.48 -0.43 -3.81
CA ILE A 11 -0.61 0.04 -2.44
C ILE A 11 -1.52 -0.93 -1.68
N PRO A 12 -1.00 -1.71 -0.71
CA PRO A 12 -1.81 -2.63 0.08
C PRO A 12 -2.85 -1.89 0.92
N THR A 13 -4.14 -2.13 0.67
CA THR A 13 -5.28 -1.49 1.38
C THR A 13 -6.06 -2.44 2.29
N ASN A 14 -5.76 -3.74 2.22
CA ASN A 14 -6.43 -4.76 3.01
C ASN A 14 -5.83 -4.86 4.42
N GLY A 15 -6.68 -4.99 5.44
CA GLY A 15 -6.30 -5.20 6.84
C GLY A 15 -7.07 -4.30 7.81
N ASN A 16 -6.71 -4.38 9.09
CA ASN A 16 -7.23 -3.47 10.12
C ASN A 16 -6.77 -2.06 9.77
N THR A 17 -7.64 -1.20 9.24
CA THR A 17 -7.26 0.13 8.75
C THR A 17 -8.05 1.22 9.45
N VAL A 18 -7.44 2.38 9.62
CA VAL A 18 -8.11 3.62 10.05
C VAL A 18 -7.83 4.69 9.01
N GLY A 19 -8.89 5.25 8.44
CA GLY A 19 -8.79 6.24 7.39
C GLY A 19 -9.52 7.52 7.74
N TYR A 20 -9.01 8.64 7.24
CA TYR A 20 -9.71 9.91 7.23
C TYR A 20 -9.86 10.37 5.79
N THR A 21 -11.05 10.86 5.46
CA THR A 21 -11.38 11.40 4.15
C THR A 21 -11.91 12.80 4.32
N PHE A 22 -11.29 13.75 3.63
CA PHE A 22 -11.70 15.14 3.61
C PHE A 22 -12.28 15.50 2.24
N LYS A 23 -13.50 16.04 2.24
CA LYS A 23 -14.16 16.58 1.06
C LYS A 23 -14.09 18.11 1.14
N GLY A 24 -13.08 18.68 0.50
CA GLY A 24 -12.80 20.12 0.62
C GLY A 24 -13.67 20.96 -0.30
N ILE A 25 -13.69 20.60 -1.59
CA ILE A 25 -14.48 21.26 -2.64
C ILE A 25 -15.22 20.20 -3.44
N ASP A 26 -16.18 20.63 -4.27
CA ASP A 26 -16.89 19.71 -5.13
C ASP A 26 -15.94 18.98 -6.09
N GLY A 27 -16.18 17.68 -6.26
CA GLY A 27 -15.33 16.77 -7.02
C GLY A 27 -13.98 16.41 -6.39
N LEU A 28 -13.43 17.16 -5.42
CA LEU A 28 -12.12 16.87 -4.81
C LEU A 28 -12.23 16.17 -3.45
N VAL A 29 -11.57 15.03 -3.34
CA VAL A 29 -11.44 14.25 -2.12
C VAL A 29 -9.97 14.05 -1.79
N LEU A 30 -9.58 14.35 -0.55
CA LEU A 30 -8.29 13.98 0.02
C LEU A 30 -8.49 12.82 0.99
N GLY A 31 -7.58 11.85 0.98
CA GLY A 31 -7.64 10.69 1.86
C GLY A 31 -6.29 10.38 2.48
N THR A 32 -6.33 9.89 3.70
CA THR A 32 -5.20 9.27 4.37
C THR A 32 -5.67 7.98 5.04
N ASN A 33 -4.80 6.98 5.08
CA ASN A 33 -5.09 5.69 5.69
C ASN A 33 -3.86 5.15 6.44
N TYR A 34 -4.08 4.71 7.67
CA TYR A 34 -3.13 3.94 8.45
C TYR A 34 -3.57 2.47 8.51
N LEU A 35 -2.72 1.59 8.01
CA LEU A 35 -2.89 0.15 8.06
C LEU A 35 -2.18 -0.40 9.30
N LEU A 36 -2.92 -1.06 10.17
CA LEU A 36 -2.39 -1.81 11.30
C LEU A 36 -1.89 -3.19 10.85
N ALA A 37 -1.13 -3.84 11.74
CA ALA A 37 -0.61 -5.17 11.50
C ALA A 37 -1.71 -6.17 11.11
N GLN A 38 -1.43 -6.99 10.09
CA GLN A 38 -2.40 -7.94 9.55
C GLN A 38 -2.47 -9.24 10.34
N ASP A 39 -1.32 -9.73 10.82
CA ASP A 39 -1.24 -11.03 11.46
C ASP A 39 -0.31 -10.98 12.67
N ARG A 40 -0.73 -11.64 13.75
CA ARG A 40 -0.06 -11.63 15.04
C ARG A 40 -0.15 -13.01 15.69
N TYR A 41 0.88 -13.38 16.44
CA TYR A 41 0.85 -14.60 17.23
C TYR A 41 -0.27 -14.54 18.27
N LYS A 42 -1.19 -15.50 18.22
CA LYS A 42 -2.30 -15.62 19.19
C LYS A 42 -1.84 -16.08 20.56
N TYR A 43 -0.80 -16.92 20.58
CA TYR A 43 -0.21 -17.50 21.78
C TYR A 43 1.32 -17.39 21.72
N ALA A 44 1.97 -17.38 22.88
CA ALA A 44 3.42 -17.48 22.92
C ALA A 44 3.85 -18.86 22.42
N ALA A 45 4.87 -18.88 21.58
CA ALA A 45 5.54 -20.08 21.10
C ALA A 45 7.05 -19.91 21.30
N THR A 46 7.82 -20.99 21.21
CA THR A 46 9.28 -20.92 21.36
C THR A 46 9.86 -19.93 20.34
N GLY A 47 10.43 -18.82 20.82
CA GLY A 47 10.96 -17.75 19.96
C GLY A 47 9.93 -16.72 19.46
N SER A 48 8.73 -16.64 20.06
CA SER A 48 7.71 -15.64 19.67
C SER A 48 6.83 -15.22 20.85
N PHE A 49 6.46 -13.93 20.91
CA PHE A 49 5.59 -13.41 21.95
C PHE A 49 4.14 -13.26 21.46
N ALA A 50 3.16 -13.59 22.33
CA ALA A 50 1.75 -13.34 22.03
C ALA A 50 1.53 -11.85 21.73
N GLY A 51 0.81 -11.55 20.64
CA GLY A 51 0.52 -10.18 20.19
C GLY A 51 1.61 -9.56 19.31
N GLU A 52 2.74 -10.23 19.12
CA GLU A 52 3.78 -9.82 18.16
C GLU A 52 3.35 -10.12 16.72
N VAL A 53 3.74 -9.27 15.77
CA VAL A 53 3.46 -9.46 14.33
C VAL A 53 4.21 -10.69 13.83
N THR A 54 3.55 -11.55 13.05
CA THR A 54 4.20 -12.72 12.47
C THR A 54 5.28 -12.31 11.44
N PRO A 55 6.40 -13.04 11.34
CA PRO A 55 7.44 -12.72 10.36
C PRO A 55 6.90 -12.69 8.92
N GLN A 56 7.44 -11.79 8.09
CA GLN A 56 7.00 -11.52 6.71
C GLN A 56 5.57 -11.00 6.55
N SER A 57 4.83 -10.79 7.64
CA SER A 57 3.51 -10.14 7.60
C SER A 57 3.62 -8.61 7.64
N ILE A 58 2.57 -7.93 7.19
CA ILE A 58 2.48 -6.48 7.27
C ILE A 58 2.44 -6.07 8.74
N SER A 59 3.41 -5.24 9.13
CA SER A 59 3.52 -4.65 10.46
C SER A 59 2.70 -3.37 10.56
N ASN A 60 2.83 -2.50 9.56
CA ASN A 60 1.98 -1.33 9.40
C ASN A 60 2.10 -0.74 7.99
N GLY A 61 1.24 0.22 7.66
CA GLY A 61 1.35 1.00 6.46
C GLY A 61 0.72 2.38 6.58
N VAL A 62 1.17 3.30 5.76
CA VAL A 62 0.61 4.65 5.60
C VAL A 62 0.31 4.89 4.13
N GLN A 63 -0.80 5.55 3.86
CA GLN A 63 -1.23 5.88 2.51
C GLN A 63 -1.86 7.26 2.50
N VAL A 64 -1.59 8.02 1.46
CA VAL A 64 -2.21 9.32 1.23
C VAL A 64 -2.58 9.43 -0.23
N GLY A 65 -3.65 10.15 -0.53
CA GLY A 65 -4.04 10.38 -1.92
C GLY A 65 -5.07 11.49 -2.08
N ALA A 66 -5.24 11.86 -3.33
CA ALA A 66 -6.21 12.84 -3.78
C ALA A 66 -6.93 12.30 -5.02
N LYS A 67 -8.24 12.55 -5.09
CA LYS A 67 -9.05 12.24 -6.27
C LYS A 67 -9.92 13.44 -6.63
N TYR A 68 -9.86 13.85 -7.88
CA TYR A 68 -10.81 14.75 -8.51
C TYR A 68 -11.74 13.95 -9.43
N ASP A 69 -13.04 14.11 -9.29
CA ASP A 69 -14.07 13.45 -10.10
C ASP A 69 -15.23 14.43 -10.30
N ALA A 70 -15.11 15.27 -11.32
CA ALA A 70 -16.13 16.25 -11.70
C ALA A 70 -15.90 16.72 -13.14
N ASN A 71 -16.92 17.33 -13.75
CA ASN A 71 -16.85 17.90 -15.10
C ASN A 71 -16.34 16.91 -16.16
N ASN A 72 -16.80 15.65 -16.09
CA ASN A 72 -16.37 14.54 -16.94
C ASN A 72 -14.89 14.16 -16.81
N ILE A 73 -14.13 14.77 -15.91
CA ILE A 73 -12.70 14.50 -15.73
C ILE A 73 -12.50 13.75 -14.41
N ILE A 74 -11.67 12.71 -14.47
CA ILE A 74 -11.24 11.95 -13.30
C ILE A 74 -9.71 12.04 -13.24
N ILE A 75 -9.20 12.55 -12.12
CA ILE A 75 -7.75 12.58 -11.85
C ILE A 75 -7.54 11.99 -10.47
N GLY A 76 -6.63 11.04 -10.35
CA GLY A 76 -6.27 10.41 -9.08
C GLY A 76 -4.77 10.36 -8.91
N ILE A 77 -4.29 10.61 -7.70
CA ILE A 77 -2.92 10.29 -7.30
C ILE A 77 -2.93 9.70 -5.90
N ALA A 78 -2.08 8.71 -5.66
CA ALA A 78 -1.81 8.26 -4.31
C ALA A 78 -0.39 7.73 -4.14
N TYR A 79 0.05 7.77 -2.91
CA TYR A 79 1.31 7.23 -2.46
C TYR A 79 1.08 6.41 -1.19
N GLY A 80 1.82 5.32 -1.06
CA GLY A 80 1.76 4.49 0.13
C GLY A 80 3.08 3.84 0.45
N ARG A 81 3.31 3.62 1.73
CA ARG A 81 4.43 2.86 2.26
C ARG A 81 3.91 1.81 3.21
N THR A 82 4.33 0.57 3.02
CA THR A 82 4.00 -0.57 3.89
C THR A 82 5.29 -1.14 4.44
N ASN A 83 5.36 -1.37 5.75
CA ASN A 83 6.47 -2.03 6.41
C ASN A 83 6.06 -3.45 6.83
N TYR A 84 7.00 -4.38 6.72
CA TYR A 84 6.82 -5.80 7.01
C TYR A 84 7.66 -6.17 8.23
N ARG A 85 7.20 -7.15 9.01
CA ARG A 85 8.02 -7.72 10.08
C ARG A 85 9.14 -8.53 9.44
N GLU A 86 10.37 -8.16 9.75
CA GLU A 86 11.53 -8.95 9.36
C GLU A 86 11.47 -10.34 9.99
N ASP A 87 11.94 -11.33 9.24
CA ASP A 87 12.16 -12.65 9.80
C ASP A 87 13.65 -12.74 10.14
N ILE A 88 13.92 -12.79 11.45
CA ILE A 88 15.28 -12.79 12.02
C ILE A 88 15.60 -14.20 12.54
N VAL A 89 14.98 -15.25 12.01
CA VAL A 89 15.41 -16.62 12.31
C VAL A 89 16.78 -16.84 11.69
N THR A 90 17.80 -16.67 12.52
CA THR A 90 19.20 -16.93 12.21
C THR A 90 19.44 -18.42 12.42
N ALA A 91 19.09 -19.26 11.43
CA ALA A 91 19.58 -20.63 11.41
C ALA A 91 21.10 -20.61 11.10
N PRO A 92 21.95 -21.38 11.82
CA PRO A 92 23.37 -21.45 11.49
C PRO A 92 23.53 -22.08 10.11
N GLY A 93 23.91 -21.28 9.12
CA GLY A 93 24.17 -21.75 7.75
C GLY A 93 23.05 -21.53 6.73
N ASP A 94 21.96 -20.86 7.08
CA ASP A 94 20.84 -20.59 6.15
C ASP A 94 20.75 -19.10 5.80
N ASP A 95 20.70 -18.80 4.51
CA ASP A 95 20.71 -17.46 3.96
C ASP A 95 19.36 -16.77 4.25
N LEU A 96 19.22 -16.16 5.42
CA LEU A 96 18.16 -15.24 5.85
C LEU A 96 16.77 -15.46 5.21
N ALA A 97 15.98 -16.34 5.83
CA ALA A 97 14.56 -16.44 5.52
C ALA A 97 13.89 -15.09 5.84
N GLY A 98 13.32 -14.44 4.82
CA GLY A 98 12.47 -13.25 4.92
C GLY A 98 13.13 -11.91 4.64
N THR A 99 13.24 -11.56 3.36
CA THR A 99 13.98 -10.39 2.89
C THR A 99 13.16 -9.10 2.84
N LYS A 100 11.83 -9.17 2.84
CA LYS A 100 10.95 -8.02 2.58
C LYS A 100 10.81 -7.13 3.81
N GLN A 101 11.32 -5.90 3.74
CA GLN A 101 11.23 -4.93 4.83
C GLN A 101 10.14 -3.88 4.58
N GLN A 102 10.11 -3.36 3.35
CA GLN A 102 9.30 -2.20 3.03
C GLN A 102 8.90 -2.22 1.56
N VAL A 103 7.66 -1.87 1.28
CA VAL A 103 7.17 -1.59 -0.08
C VAL A 103 6.70 -0.15 -0.15
N ASN A 104 7.18 0.59 -1.14
CA ASN A 104 6.67 1.91 -1.48
C ASN A 104 5.93 1.81 -2.80
N GLY A 105 4.72 2.33 -2.84
CA GLY A 105 3.87 2.37 -4.02
C GLY A 105 3.45 3.79 -4.35
N ALA A 106 3.36 4.09 -5.64
CA ALA A 106 2.71 5.29 -6.14
C ALA A 106 1.77 4.89 -7.27
N LEU A 107 0.63 5.57 -7.37
CA LEU A 107 -0.34 5.39 -8.44
C LEU A 107 -0.84 6.74 -8.93
N SER A 108 -1.18 6.79 -10.21
CA SER A 108 -1.91 7.90 -10.81
C SER A 108 -2.96 7.39 -11.79
N THR A 109 -4.03 8.14 -11.90
CA THR A 109 -5.15 7.86 -12.80
C THR A 109 -5.53 9.13 -13.55
N LEU A 110 -5.79 8.99 -14.84
CA LEU A 110 -6.42 10.01 -15.66
C LEU A 110 -7.57 9.37 -16.43
N GLY A 111 -8.76 9.96 -16.36
CA GLY A 111 -9.95 9.46 -17.04
C GLY A 111 -10.87 10.56 -17.54
N TYR A 112 -11.66 10.21 -18.54
CA TYR A 112 -12.70 11.05 -19.11
C TYR A 112 -14.01 10.29 -19.29
N ARG A 113 -15.12 10.95 -19.00
CA ARG A 113 -16.49 10.42 -19.12
C ARG A 113 -17.23 11.08 -20.28
N PHE A 114 -17.49 10.31 -21.32
CA PHE A 114 -18.33 10.71 -22.43
C PHE A 114 -19.79 10.51 -22.05
N SER A 115 -20.41 11.54 -21.47
CA SER A 115 -21.78 11.50 -20.97
C SER A 115 -22.80 11.09 -22.04
N ASP A 116 -22.62 11.55 -23.27
CA ASP A 116 -23.54 11.25 -24.38
C ASP A 116 -23.50 9.77 -24.82
N LEU A 117 -22.40 9.08 -24.51
CA LEU A 117 -22.16 7.69 -24.89
C LEU A 117 -22.23 6.73 -23.69
N GLY A 118 -22.40 7.26 -22.47
CA GLY A 118 -22.28 6.48 -21.24
C GLY A 118 -20.91 5.82 -21.05
N LEU A 119 -19.88 6.31 -21.76
CA LEU A 119 -18.57 5.67 -21.85
C LEU A 119 -17.55 6.35 -20.94
N LEU A 120 -16.79 5.55 -20.20
CA LEU A 120 -15.63 6.01 -19.44
C LEU A 120 -14.35 5.43 -20.05
N VAL A 121 -13.40 6.30 -20.34
CA VAL A 121 -12.05 5.91 -20.76
C VAL A 121 -11.08 6.39 -19.69
N SER A 122 -10.25 5.49 -19.16
CA SER A 122 -9.26 5.83 -18.16
C SER A 122 -7.94 5.11 -18.39
N LEU A 123 -6.86 5.76 -17.98
CA LEU A 123 -5.53 5.21 -17.90
C LEU A 123 -5.08 5.23 -16.44
N ASP A 124 -4.78 4.05 -15.92
CA ASP A 124 -4.20 3.87 -14.60
C ASP A 124 -2.72 3.50 -14.75
N SER A 125 -1.86 4.19 -14.01
CA SER A 125 -0.42 3.89 -13.94
C SER A 125 0.02 3.71 -12.51
N GLY A 126 0.94 2.78 -12.27
CA GLY A 126 1.38 2.46 -10.93
C GLY A 126 2.80 1.92 -10.90
N TYR A 127 3.50 2.24 -9.82
CA TYR A 127 4.86 1.78 -9.56
C TYR A 127 4.96 1.30 -8.11
N ALA A 128 5.65 0.19 -7.89
CA ALA A 128 5.95 -0.31 -6.55
C ALA A 128 7.41 -0.75 -6.46
N LYS A 129 8.08 -0.38 -5.37
CA LYS A 129 9.46 -0.77 -5.05
C LYS A 129 9.54 -1.42 -3.69
N THR A 130 10.04 -2.65 -3.66
CA THR A 130 10.38 -3.38 -2.45
C THR A 130 11.82 -3.08 -2.05
N LYS A 131 12.06 -2.82 -0.76
CA LYS A 131 13.40 -2.80 -0.15
C LYS A 131 13.59 -4.08 0.65
N ASN A 132 14.76 -4.69 0.48
CA ASN A 132 15.15 -5.91 1.15
C ASN A 132 16.43 -5.76 1.99
N TYR A 133 16.54 -6.53 3.06
CA TYR A 133 17.65 -6.48 4.05
C TYR A 133 19.06 -6.79 3.50
N LYS A 134 19.20 -7.24 2.24
CA LYS A 134 20.50 -7.57 1.62
C LYS A 134 20.78 -6.90 0.28
N ASP A 135 19.90 -6.04 -0.23
CA ASP A 135 20.16 -5.34 -1.49
C ASP A 135 21.19 -4.24 -1.25
N LYS A 136 22.47 -4.51 -1.58
CA LYS A 136 23.50 -3.47 -1.66
C LYS A 136 23.01 -2.37 -2.59
N HIS A 137 23.06 -1.13 -2.12
CA HIS A 137 22.96 0.03 -2.97
C HIS A 137 24.18 0.09 -3.91
N GLU A 138 24.13 -0.59 -5.05
CA GLU A 138 25.00 -0.23 -6.17
C GLU A 138 24.45 1.08 -6.76
N LYS A 139 25.18 2.16 -6.51
CA LYS A 139 25.09 3.36 -7.36
C LYS A 139 25.76 2.99 -8.69
N ARG A 140 24.98 2.86 -9.75
CA ARG A 140 25.47 2.97 -11.12
C ARG A 140 25.40 4.43 -11.56
#